data_AF-A0AAJ6KKK2-F1
#
_entry.id   AF-A0AAJ6KKK2-F1
#
_cell.length_a   1.000
_cell.length_b   1.000
_cell.length_c   1.000
_cell.angle_alpha   90.00
_cell.angle_beta   90.00
_cell.angle_gamma   90.00
#
_symmetry.space_group_name_H-M   'P 1'
#
loop_
_entity.id
_entity.type
_entity.pdbx_description
1 polymer ?
#
loop_
_entity_poly.entity_id
_entity_poly.type
_entity_poly.pdbx_seq_one_letter_code
_entity_poly.pdbx_strand_id
1 'polypeptide(L)'
;MPDSFLFYDLETFGQDPRRTRIAQFAAVRTDAQLRVIEEPISFFVQPADDLLPSPYATMVTGITPQHALREGVTEAEAFARIAEQMSRPQTCTLGYNSIRFDDEFVRCGLFRNFYDPYEREWRGGNSRWDLLDVLRMVHALRPDGIVWPQREDGTTSFKLEHLASANDVREGDAHEALSDVYATIGMARKFQQHQPKLWDYALRLRDKRFAATLLDVIAMQPVLHISQRYPASRLCAAAVLPLTRHPRIDSRVIVFDLEGDPDVLLRLSPEEIADRLYSRAADLPEGERRIPMKEVHLNKSPALVAWQHLRAADFERLGVDRDAVLAKAARLREMGPELAEKVRQVYGSERAPAAATNDADASLYDGFLAEGDKRLLAQVRTSAPAELGALESRFRDPRLIELLFRYRARNWPQTLSFEEQERWNAYRRQRLLEDRGLGEVTLEQYNAQIVDLRRAHPDDATKQALLDQLAAWGLDLQRTL
;
A
#
# COMPACT_ATOMS: atom_id res chain seq x y z
N MET A 1 -19.99 6.49 12.75
CA MET A 1 -19.69 5.66 11.56
C MET A 1 -19.39 6.63 10.41
N PRO A 2 -18.68 6.24 9.34
CA PRO A 2 -18.63 7.11 8.17
C PRO A 2 -20.02 7.21 7.55
N ASP A 3 -20.29 8.29 6.82
CA ASP A 3 -21.58 8.48 6.15
C ASP A 3 -21.61 7.74 4.81
N SER A 4 -20.44 7.59 4.18
CA SER A 4 -20.25 6.80 2.96
C SER A 4 -18.93 6.04 2.95
N PHE A 5 -18.90 4.97 2.16
CA PHE A 5 -17.68 4.31 1.74
C PHE A 5 -17.35 4.67 0.29
N LEU A 6 -16.08 4.88 0.00
CA LEU A 6 -15.58 4.97 -1.37
C LEU A 6 -14.68 3.76 -1.62
N PHE A 7 -15.24 2.75 -2.27
CA PHE A 7 -14.50 1.59 -2.71
C PHE A 7 -13.69 1.98 -3.95
N TYR A 8 -12.41 1.63 -3.99
CA TYR A 8 -11.55 2.00 -5.12
C TYR A 8 -10.46 0.96 -5.34
N ASP A 9 -9.94 0.93 -6.57
CA ASP A 9 -8.85 0.08 -7.01
C ASP A 9 -8.06 0.78 -8.12
N LEU A 10 -6.77 0.43 -8.26
CA LEU A 10 -5.88 1.01 -9.25
C LEU A 10 -5.27 -0.08 -10.13
N GLU A 11 -5.28 0.15 -11.43
CA GLU A 11 -4.29 -0.48 -12.30
C GLU A 11 -3.11 0.47 -12.47
N THR A 12 -1.90 -0.07 -12.43
CA THR A 12 -0.65 0.72 -12.39
C THR A 12 0.32 0.27 -13.46
N PHE A 13 1.18 1.17 -13.91
CA PHE A 13 2.23 0.87 -14.88
C PHE A 13 3.44 0.15 -14.25
N GLY A 14 3.41 -0.20 -12.96
CA GLY A 14 4.56 -0.77 -12.25
C GLY A 14 4.23 -1.01 -10.78
N GLN A 15 5.21 -1.43 -9.97
CA GLN A 15 4.96 -1.84 -8.58
C GLN A 15 5.41 -0.81 -7.54
N ASP A 16 6.35 0.07 -7.87
CA ASP A 16 6.90 1.09 -6.99
C ASP A 16 6.15 2.43 -7.15
N PRO A 17 5.30 2.82 -6.19
CA PRO A 17 4.52 4.07 -6.25
C PRO A 17 5.37 5.34 -6.35
N ARG A 18 6.65 5.27 -5.95
CA ARG A 18 7.60 6.38 -6.02
C ARG A 18 8.15 6.57 -7.44
N ARG A 19 8.27 5.48 -8.21
CA ARG A 19 8.98 5.47 -9.50
C ARG A 19 8.07 5.31 -10.70
N THR A 20 6.90 4.69 -10.52
CA THR A 20 5.91 4.46 -11.60
C THR A 20 4.64 5.30 -11.41
N ARG A 21 3.60 5.06 -12.21
CA ARG A 21 2.35 5.85 -12.26
C ARG A 21 1.12 4.97 -12.27
N ILE A 22 -0.01 5.56 -11.90
CA ILE A 22 -1.35 4.96 -12.08
C ILE A 22 -1.63 4.91 -13.59
N ALA A 23 -2.20 3.80 -14.07
CA ALA A 23 -2.67 3.63 -15.44
C ALA A 23 -4.19 3.79 -15.53
N GLN A 24 -4.92 3.28 -14.54
CA GLN A 24 -6.38 3.41 -14.41
C GLN A 24 -6.76 3.63 -12.95
N PHE A 25 -7.76 4.49 -12.73
CA PHE A 25 -8.43 4.64 -11.45
C PHE A 25 -9.89 4.23 -11.60
N ALA A 26 -10.38 3.34 -10.72
CA ALA A 26 -11.80 3.07 -10.59
C ALA A 26 -12.28 3.24 -9.15
N ALA A 27 -13.51 3.75 -8.99
CA ALA A 27 -14.14 3.87 -7.69
C ALA A 27 -15.67 3.83 -7.75
N VAL A 28 -16.28 3.31 -6.69
CA VAL A 28 -17.72 3.27 -6.48
C VAL A 28 -18.04 3.74 -5.07
N ARG A 29 -18.97 4.70 -4.97
CA ARG A 29 -19.44 5.22 -3.69
C ARG A 29 -20.66 4.46 -3.20
N THR A 30 -20.65 4.08 -1.93
CA THR A 30 -21.79 3.43 -1.27
C THR A 30 -22.18 4.12 0.03
N ASP A 31 -23.42 3.93 0.46
CA ASP A 31 -23.84 4.29 1.82
C ASP A 31 -23.31 3.29 2.87
N ALA A 32 -23.64 3.52 4.15
CA ALA A 32 -23.24 2.63 5.25
C ALA A 32 -23.82 1.20 5.15
N GLN A 33 -24.88 1.00 4.35
CA GLN A 33 -25.48 -0.30 4.05
C GLN A 33 -24.91 -0.93 2.78
N LEU A 34 -23.81 -0.36 2.25
CA LEU A 34 -23.10 -0.83 1.06
C LEU A 34 -23.96 -0.80 -0.21
N ARG A 35 -25.00 0.05 -0.27
CA ARG A 35 -25.77 0.29 -1.50
C ARG A 35 -25.06 1.34 -2.33
N VAL A 36 -24.94 1.12 -3.64
CA VAL A 36 -24.34 2.11 -4.55
C VAL A 36 -25.25 3.33 -4.61
N ILE A 37 -24.67 4.53 -4.45
CA ILE A 37 -25.42 5.80 -4.35
C ILE A 37 -25.06 6.82 -5.42
N GLU A 38 -24.01 6.57 -6.21
CA GLU A 38 -23.56 7.43 -7.29
C GLU A 38 -23.10 6.57 -8.47
N GLU A 39 -23.05 7.18 -9.66
CA GLU A 39 -22.48 6.52 -10.83
C GLU A 39 -21.02 6.12 -10.59
N PRO A 40 -20.60 4.93 -11.06
CA PRO A 40 -19.21 4.50 -10.97
C PRO A 40 -18.26 5.46 -11.69
N ILE A 41 -17.05 5.56 -11.15
CA ILE A 41 -15.96 6.35 -11.71
C ILE A 41 -14.94 5.38 -12.27
N SER A 42 -14.57 5.54 -13.54
CA SER A 42 -13.48 4.80 -14.16
C SER A 42 -12.83 5.68 -15.23
N PHE A 43 -11.52 5.90 -15.13
CA PHE A 43 -10.77 6.63 -16.16
C PHE A 43 -9.30 6.22 -16.18
N PHE A 44 -8.68 6.34 -17.36
CA PHE A 44 -7.26 6.12 -17.55
C PHE A 44 -6.45 7.39 -17.25
N VAL A 45 -5.18 7.20 -16.93
CA VAL A 45 -4.21 8.28 -16.70
C VAL A 45 -3.14 8.20 -17.78
N GLN A 46 -2.93 9.32 -18.49
CA GLN A 46 -1.95 9.39 -19.57
C GLN A 46 -0.53 9.19 -19.02
N PRO A 47 0.26 8.26 -19.58
CA PRO A 47 1.68 8.16 -19.25
C PRO A 47 2.43 9.35 -19.84
N ALA A 48 3.26 10.01 -19.02
CA ALA A 48 4.19 11.02 -19.52
C ALA A 48 5.35 10.39 -20.31
N ASP A 49 6.04 11.20 -21.11
CA ASP A 49 7.13 10.79 -22.01
C ASP A 49 8.45 10.43 -21.29
N ASP A 50 8.43 10.38 -19.96
CA ASP A 50 9.51 9.96 -19.10
C ASP A 50 9.25 8.60 -18.43
N LEU A 51 8.17 7.90 -18.79
CA LEU A 51 7.74 6.63 -18.18
C LEU A 51 7.93 5.43 -19.12
N LEU A 52 8.62 4.40 -18.63
CA LEU A 52 8.54 3.04 -19.16
C LEU A 52 7.54 2.24 -18.32
N PRO A 53 6.41 1.78 -18.88
CA PRO A 53 5.52 0.89 -18.16
C PRO A 53 6.19 -0.48 -17.99
N SER A 54 6.00 -1.14 -16.85
CA SER A 54 6.49 -2.49 -16.61
C SER A 54 5.84 -3.46 -17.61
N PRO A 55 6.63 -4.21 -18.39
CA PRO A 55 6.10 -5.25 -19.27
C PRO A 55 5.29 -6.29 -18.49
N TYR A 56 5.76 -6.68 -17.31
CA TYR A 56 5.05 -7.64 -16.45
C TYR A 56 3.73 -7.09 -15.92
N ALA A 57 3.67 -5.84 -15.48
CA ALA A 57 2.42 -5.22 -15.06
C ALA A 57 1.43 -5.17 -16.21
N THR A 58 1.87 -4.76 -17.40
CA THR A 58 1.03 -4.71 -18.62
C THR A 58 0.47 -6.09 -18.98
N MET A 59 1.20 -7.18 -18.74
CA MET A 59 0.67 -8.54 -18.96
C MET A 59 -0.44 -8.94 -17.97
N VAL A 60 -0.49 -8.30 -16.80
CA VAL A 60 -1.53 -8.54 -15.80
C VAL A 60 -2.75 -7.66 -16.08
N THR A 61 -2.52 -6.36 -16.33
CA THR A 61 -3.59 -5.36 -16.46
C THR A 61 -4.20 -5.32 -17.88
N GLY A 62 -3.43 -5.72 -18.90
CA GLY A 62 -3.82 -5.54 -20.31
C GLY A 62 -3.82 -4.09 -20.79
N ILE A 63 -3.43 -3.11 -19.96
CA ILE A 63 -3.48 -1.68 -20.29
C ILE A 63 -2.18 -1.26 -20.94
N THR A 64 -2.22 -0.96 -22.24
CA THR A 64 -1.05 -0.45 -22.97
C THR A 64 -0.86 1.05 -22.75
N PRO A 65 0.38 1.58 -22.78
CA PRO A 65 0.60 3.02 -22.66
C PRO A 65 -0.09 3.81 -23.78
N GLN A 66 -0.23 3.24 -24.99
CA GLN A 66 -0.96 3.87 -26.09
C GLN A 66 -2.46 3.98 -25.83
N HIS A 67 -3.06 2.97 -25.20
CA HIS A 67 -4.48 3.02 -24.83
C HIS A 67 -4.71 4.09 -23.77
N ALA A 68 -3.93 4.08 -22.69
CA ALA A 68 -4.01 5.06 -21.62
C ALA A 68 -3.69 6.49 -22.09
N LEU A 69 -2.76 6.66 -23.03
CA LEU A 69 -2.45 7.96 -23.64
C LEU A 69 -3.64 8.50 -24.45
N ARG A 70 -4.37 7.63 -25.17
CA ARG A 70 -5.48 8.03 -26.04
C ARG A 70 -6.78 8.29 -25.27
N GLU A 71 -7.12 7.43 -24.34
CA GLU A 71 -8.41 7.47 -23.62
C GLU A 71 -8.30 8.18 -22.25
N GLY A 72 -7.08 8.40 -21.76
CA GLY A 72 -6.85 8.93 -20.43
C GLY A 72 -6.85 10.45 -20.35
N VAL A 73 -6.79 10.93 -19.12
CA VAL A 73 -6.57 12.35 -18.78
C VAL A 73 -5.15 12.55 -18.25
N THR A 74 -4.66 13.79 -18.22
CA THR A 74 -3.34 14.10 -17.65
C THR A 74 -3.26 13.70 -16.18
N GLU A 75 -2.07 13.47 -15.63
CA GLU A 75 -1.90 13.14 -14.21
C GLU A 75 -2.48 14.26 -13.32
N ALA A 76 -2.32 15.53 -13.72
CA ALA A 76 -2.89 16.68 -13.02
C ALA A 76 -4.42 16.61 -12.92
N GLU A 77 -5.10 16.31 -14.03
CA GLU A 77 -6.55 16.17 -14.05
C GLU A 77 -7.03 14.92 -13.31
N ALA A 78 -6.34 13.79 -13.49
CA ALA A 78 -6.62 12.57 -12.76
C ALA A 78 -6.60 12.80 -11.24
N PHE A 79 -5.54 13.44 -10.72
CA PHE A 79 -5.43 13.71 -9.29
C PHE A 79 -6.37 14.79 -8.79
N ALA A 80 -6.84 15.71 -9.64
CA ALA A 80 -7.95 16.59 -9.27
C ALA A 80 -9.24 15.80 -9.01
N ARG A 81 -9.59 14.87 -9.92
CA ARG A 81 -10.76 14.00 -9.78
C ARG A 81 -10.63 13.06 -8.57
N ILE A 82 -9.47 12.42 -8.38
CA ILE A 82 -9.20 11.52 -7.23
C ILE A 82 -9.30 12.29 -5.92
N ALA A 83 -8.66 13.47 -5.83
CA ALA A 83 -8.67 14.27 -4.61
C ALA A 83 -10.09 14.74 -4.26
N GLU A 84 -10.89 15.16 -5.23
CA GLU A 84 -12.28 15.56 -5.03
C GLU A 84 -13.10 14.42 -4.42
N GLN A 85 -12.98 13.20 -4.95
CA GLN A 85 -13.76 12.05 -4.49
C GLN A 85 -13.32 11.56 -3.12
N MET A 86 -12.01 11.45 -2.90
CA MET A 86 -11.45 10.90 -1.66
C MET A 86 -11.50 11.89 -0.49
N SER A 87 -11.58 13.19 -0.75
CA SER A 87 -11.57 14.23 0.29
C SER A 87 -12.97 14.69 0.72
N ARG A 88 -14.05 14.14 0.15
CA ARG A 88 -15.41 14.45 0.61
C ARG A 88 -15.55 14.10 2.11
N PRO A 89 -16.08 15.01 2.95
CA PRO A 89 -16.22 14.76 4.39
C PRO A 89 -16.97 13.45 4.71
N GLN A 90 -16.66 12.88 5.87
CA GLN A 90 -17.24 11.64 6.39
C GLN A 90 -17.13 10.44 5.44
N THR A 91 -16.10 10.40 4.58
CA THR A 91 -15.82 9.28 3.67
C THR A 91 -14.84 8.29 4.30
N CYS A 92 -15.15 7.01 4.25
CA CYS A 92 -14.19 5.93 4.47
C CYS A 92 -13.71 5.37 3.13
N THR A 93 -12.50 5.71 2.70
CA THR A 93 -11.92 5.17 1.45
C THR A 93 -11.32 3.78 1.72
N LEU A 94 -11.63 2.79 0.89
CA LEU A 94 -11.10 1.43 1.06
C LEU A 94 -11.00 0.67 -0.26
N GLY A 95 -10.13 -0.32 -0.28
CA GLY A 95 -10.04 -1.32 -1.35
C GLY A 95 -9.59 -2.66 -0.79
N TYR A 96 -9.01 -3.49 -1.64
CA TYR A 96 -8.48 -4.80 -1.28
C TYR A 96 -6.95 -4.78 -1.33
N ASN A 97 -6.25 -4.80 -0.18
CA ASN A 97 -4.82 -4.52 -0.06
C ASN A 97 -4.40 -3.05 -0.31
N SER A 98 -5.39 -2.16 -0.40
CA SER A 98 -5.21 -0.73 -0.67
C SER A 98 -4.24 0.01 0.26
N ILE A 99 -4.19 -0.31 1.56
CA ILE A 99 -3.36 0.44 2.51
C ILE A 99 -1.86 0.23 2.27
N ARG A 100 -1.49 -0.89 1.64
CA ARG A 100 -0.09 -1.25 1.40
C ARG A 100 0.36 -1.00 -0.04
N PHE A 101 -0.56 -0.75 -0.95
CA PHE A 101 -0.28 -0.56 -2.36
C PHE A 101 -0.93 0.73 -2.87
N ASP A 102 -2.24 0.72 -3.08
CA ASP A 102 -2.99 1.80 -3.74
C ASP A 102 -2.87 3.15 -3.02
N ASP A 103 -2.97 3.16 -1.69
CA ASP A 103 -2.83 4.36 -0.89
C ASP A 103 -1.44 4.99 -1.06
N GLU A 104 -0.40 4.19 -1.30
CA GLU A 104 0.95 4.70 -1.52
C GLU A 104 1.08 5.35 -2.91
N PHE A 105 0.41 4.79 -3.94
CA PHE A 105 0.27 5.43 -5.25
C PHE A 105 -0.51 6.74 -5.16
N VAL A 106 -1.64 6.74 -4.44
CA VAL A 106 -2.45 7.94 -4.22
C VAL A 106 -1.63 9.00 -3.47
N ARG A 107 -0.91 8.65 -2.41
CA ARG A 107 -0.05 9.60 -1.67
C ARG A 107 1.06 10.18 -2.54
N CYS A 108 1.79 9.34 -3.27
CA CYS A 108 2.88 9.81 -4.12
C CYS A 108 2.36 10.69 -5.25
N GLY A 109 1.24 10.33 -5.87
CA GLY A 109 0.66 11.14 -6.93
C GLY A 109 -0.01 12.42 -6.43
N LEU A 110 -0.67 12.42 -5.26
CA LEU A 110 -1.14 13.66 -4.61
C LEU A 110 0.05 14.60 -4.36
N PHE A 111 1.17 14.08 -3.85
CA PHE A 111 2.38 14.85 -3.63
C PHE A 111 2.94 15.47 -4.92
N ARG A 112 3.09 14.67 -5.98
CA ARG A 112 3.55 15.13 -7.30
C ARG A 112 2.62 16.16 -7.95
N ASN A 113 1.33 16.10 -7.63
CA ASN A 113 0.30 16.98 -8.18
C ASN A 113 -0.15 18.05 -7.18
N PHE A 114 0.73 18.39 -6.23
CA PHE A 114 0.58 19.51 -5.31
C PHE A 114 -0.67 19.43 -4.43
N TYR A 115 -1.11 18.25 -4.01
CA TYR A 115 -2.11 18.06 -2.95
C TYR A 115 -1.44 17.65 -1.63
N ASP A 116 -2.10 17.87 -0.49
CA ASP A 116 -1.64 17.24 0.75
C ASP A 116 -1.84 15.72 0.66
N PRO A 117 -0.80 14.90 0.83
CA PRO A 117 -0.90 13.44 0.64
C PRO A 117 -1.75 12.73 1.69
N TYR A 118 -2.02 13.36 2.83
CA TYR A 118 -2.56 12.71 4.02
C TYR A 118 -3.90 13.28 4.48
N GLU A 119 -4.24 14.53 4.16
CA GLU A 119 -5.47 15.17 4.66
C GLU A 119 -6.74 14.39 4.32
N ARG A 120 -6.84 13.81 3.11
CA ARG A 120 -7.98 12.96 2.70
C ARG A 120 -8.23 11.77 3.64
N GLU A 121 -7.22 11.37 4.42
CA GLU A 121 -7.26 10.18 5.27
C GLU A 121 -7.86 10.44 6.66
N TRP A 122 -8.07 11.70 7.05
CA TRP A 122 -8.52 12.05 8.41
C TRP A 122 -9.32 13.36 8.53
N ARG A 123 -9.08 14.35 7.66
CA ARG A 123 -9.76 15.65 7.72
C ARG A 123 -11.25 15.45 7.39
N GLY A 124 -12.12 16.26 8.00
CA GLY A 124 -13.57 16.18 7.75
C GLY A 124 -14.22 14.89 8.26
N GLY A 125 -13.60 14.18 9.19
CA GLY A 125 -14.10 12.89 9.69
C GLY A 125 -13.81 11.72 8.74
N ASN A 126 -12.94 11.92 7.75
CA ASN A 126 -12.54 10.85 6.84
C ASN A 126 -11.72 9.77 7.53
N SER A 127 -11.67 8.61 6.90
CA SER A 127 -10.88 7.47 7.36
C SER A 127 -10.50 6.57 6.19
N ARG A 128 -9.61 5.61 6.45
CA ARG A 128 -9.25 4.57 5.48
C ARG A 128 -9.48 3.19 6.06
N TRP A 129 -9.75 2.23 5.20
CA TRP A 129 -9.92 0.83 5.60
C TRP A 129 -9.38 -0.11 4.52
N ASP A 130 -9.22 -1.39 4.83
CA ASP A 130 -8.68 -2.38 3.89
C ASP A 130 -9.32 -3.73 4.16
N LEU A 131 -9.95 -4.30 3.12
CA LEU A 131 -10.76 -5.50 3.30
C LEU A 131 -9.94 -6.79 3.35
N LEU A 132 -8.67 -6.78 2.92
CA LEU A 132 -7.86 -8.01 2.85
C LEU A 132 -7.59 -8.61 4.24
N ASP A 133 -7.01 -7.83 5.16
CA ASP A 133 -6.73 -8.34 6.51
C ASP A 133 -8.02 -8.53 7.34
N VAL A 134 -9.08 -7.80 6.99
CA VAL A 134 -10.41 -7.99 7.56
C VAL A 134 -10.99 -9.34 7.16
N LEU A 135 -10.95 -9.73 5.88
CA LEU A 135 -11.42 -11.04 5.44
C LEU A 135 -10.57 -12.18 5.98
N ARG A 136 -9.25 -11.98 6.16
CA ARG A 136 -8.43 -12.92 6.92
C ARG A 136 -8.90 -13.08 8.36
N MET A 137 -9.30 -11.99 9.02
CA MET A 137 -9.88 -12.04 10.36
C MET A 137 -11.21 -12.80 10.39
N VAL A 138 -12.07 -12.60 9.38
CA VAL A 138 -13.33 -13.34 9.24
C VAL A 138 -13.03 -14.83 9.08
N HIS A 139 -12.13 -15.23 8.18
CA HIS A 139 -11.75 -16.63 8.00
C HIS A 139 -11.21 -17.27 9.30
N ALA A 140 -10.32 -16.56 9.99
CA ALA A 140 -9.69 -17.07 11.22
C ALA A 140 -10.70 -17.26 12.37
N LEU A 141 -11.72 -16.41 12.47
CA LEU A 141 -12.57 -16.34 13.66
C LEU A 141 -14.02 -16.75 13.43
N ARG A 142 -14.61 -16.35 12.31
CA ARG A 142 -16.03 -16.50 11.99
C ARG A 142 -16.20 -16.81 10.49
N PRO A 143 -15.72 -17.96 10.01
CA PRO A 143 -15.69 -18.27 8.57
C PRO A 143 -17.09 -18.48 7.96
N ASP A 144 -18.10 -18.79 8.78
CA ASP A 144 -19.44 -19.12 8.34
C ASP A 144 -20.08 -18.00 7.50
N GLY A 145 -20.70 -18.39 6.38
CA GLY A 145 -21.38 -17.48 5.45
C GLY A 145 -20.53 -17.01 4.26
N ILE A 146 -19.24 -17.36 4.23
CA ILE A 146 -18.33 -17.10 3.11
C ILE A 146 -17.70 -18.42 2.68
N VAL A 147 -17.61 -18.65 1.38
CA VAL A 147 -16.88 -19.77 0.78
C VAL A 147 -15.40 -19.39 0.69
N TRP A 148 -14.53 -20.22 1.26
CA TRP A 148 -13.10 -19.96 1.32
C TRP A 148 -12.35 -20.90 0.36
N PRO A 149 -11.95 -20.41 -0.83
CA PRO A 149 -11.29 -21.26 -1.84
C PRO A 149 -9.91 -21.72 -1.35
N GLN A 150 -9.57 -22.97 -1.66
CA GLN A 150 -8.26 -23.53 -1.33
C GLN A 150 -7.31 -23.45 -2.52
N ARG A 151 -6.01 -23.40 -2.22
CA ARG A 151 -4.90 -23.55 -3.16
C ARG A 151 -4.56 -25.04 -3.32
N GLU A 152 -3.68 -25.35 -4.26
CA GLU A 152 -3.18 -26.71 -4.49
C GLU A 152 -2.52 -27.32 -3.23
N ASP A 153 -1.89 -26.50 -2.39
CA ASP A 153 -1.27 -26.92 -1.13
C ASP A 153 -2.27 -27.09 0.04
N GLY A 154 -3.58 -26.95 -0.22
CA GLY A 154 -4.65 -27.04 0.77
C GLY A 154 -4.84 -25.78 1.62
N THR A 155 -4.00 -24.75 1.48
CA THR A 155 -4.15 -23.50 2.21
C THR A 155 -5.18 -22.58 1.57
N THR A 156 -5.83 -21.71 2.35
CA THR A 156 -6.84 -20.77 1.83
C THR A 156 -6.22 -19.72 0.91
N SER A 157 -6.83 -19.50 -0.26
CA SER A 157 -6.51 -18.37 -1.12
C SER A 157 -7.27 -17.11 -0.70
N PHE A 158 -6.51 -16.03 -0.46
CA PHE A 158 -7.04 -14.69 -0.25
C PHE A 158 -6.80 -13.78 -1.46
N LYS A 159 -6.67 -14.34 -2.67
CA LYS A 159 -6.73 -13.52 -3.89
C LYS A 159 -8.18 -13.09 -4.10
N LEU A 160 -8.40 -11.80 -4.42
CA LEU A 160 -9.76 -11.27 -4.60
C LEU A 160 -10.51 -12.03 -5.70
N GLU A 161 -9.87 -12.27 -6.84
CA GLU A 161 -10.40 -13.08 -7.93
C GLU A 161 -10.93 -14.44 -7.45
N HIS A 162 -10.12 -15.20 -6.70
CA HIS A 162 -10.51 -16.52 -6.22
C HIS A 162 -11.70 -16.43 -5.25
N LEU A 163 -11.67 -15.47 -4.32
CA LEU A 163 -12.75 -15.27 -3.34
C LEU A 163 -14.05 -14.82 -4.03
N ALA A 164 -13.96 -13.88 -4.97
CA ALA A 164 -15.12 -13.34 -5.67
C ALA A 164 -15.82 -14.41 -6.50
N SER A 165 -15.04 -15.20 -7.25
CA SER A 165 -15.56 -16.33 -8.03
C SER A 165 -16.17 -17.42 -7.14
N ALA A 166 -15.52 -17.80 -6.05
CA ALA A 166 -16.04 -18.82 -5.13
C ALA A 166 -17.31 -18.39 -4.37
N ASN A 167 -17.62 -17.08 -4.37
CA ASN A 167 -18.76 -16.53 -3.66
C ASN A 167 -19.82 -15.91 -4.59
N ASP A 168 -19.70 -16.05 -5.91
CA ASP A 168 -20.65 -15.51 -6.89
C ASP A 168 -20.84 -13.99 -6.77
N VAL A 169 -19.75 -13.23 -6.58
CA VAL A 169 -19.79 -11.75 -6.48
C VAL A 169 -18.90 -11.03 -7.50
N ARG A 170 -18.46 -11.75 -8.53
CA ARG A 170 -17.70 -11.18 -9.64
C ARG A 170 -18.65 -10.65 -10.70
N GLU A 171 -18.42 -9.41 -11.12
CA GLU A 171 -19.08 -8.78 -12.27
C GLU A 171 -17.99 -8.24 -13.20
N GLY A 172 -17.94 -8.70 -14.45
CA GLY A 172 -16.90 -8.30 -15.42
C GLY A 172 -15.63 -9.17 -15.41
N ASP A 173 -14.63 -8.74 -16.18
CA ASP A 173 -13.36 -9.47 -16.36
C ASP A 173 -12.45 -9.32 -15.14
N ALA A 174 -11.47 -10.22 -15.00
CA ALA A 174 -10.42 -10.09 -14.01
C ALA A 174 -9.37 -9.05 -14.42
N HIS A 175 -8.84 -8.29 -13.45
CA HIS A 175 -7.82 -7.26 -13.69
C HIS A 175 -8.34 -6.06 -14.49
N GLU A 176 -9.61 -5.74 -14.29
CA GLU A 176 -10.18 -4.44 -14.60
C GLU A 176 -10.50 -3.77 -13.25
N ALA A 177 -9.95 -2.57 -13.01
CA ALA A 177 -10.09 -1.88 -11.73
C ALA A 177 -11.55 -1.79 -11.26
N LEU A 178 -12.50 -1.54 -12.18
CA LEU A 178 -13.92 -1.40 -11.81
C LEU A 178 -14.56 -2.75 -11.39
N SER A 179 -14.20 -3.85 -12.06
CA SER A 179 -14.62 -5.21 -11.69
C SER A 179 -14.10 -5.59 -10.30
N ASP A 180 -12.84 -5.26 -9.98
CA ASP A 180 -12.26 -5.53 -8.67
C ASP A 180 -12.88 -4.64 -7.56
N VAL A 181 -13.29 -3.41 -7.88
CA VAL A 181 -14.11 -2.58 -6.98
C VAL A 181 -15.44 -3.25 -6.65
N TYR A 182 -16.18 -3.73 -7.66
CA TYR A 182 -17.46 -4.41 -7.43
C TYR A 182 -17.31 -5.74 -6.68
N ALA A 183 -16.29 -6.52 -7.01
CA ALA A 183 -15.94 -7.73 -6.27
C ALA A 183 -15.66 -7.44 -4.79
N THR A 184 -14.94 -6.35 -4.51
CA THR A 184 -14.66 -5.91 -3.14
C THR A 184 -15.95 -5.52 -2.40
N ILE A 185 -16.86 -4.79 -3.05
CA ILE A 185 -18.19 -4.45 -2.50
C ILE A 185 -19.00 -5.71 -2.22
N GLY A 186 -19.03 -6.66 -3.14
CA GLY A 186 -19.77 -7.92 -3.00
C GLY A 186 -19.26 -8.76 -1.82
N MET A 187 -17.94 -8.87 -1.65
CA MET A 187 -17.34 -9.52 -0.49
C MET A 187 -17.65 -8.77 0.82
N ALA A 188 -17.61 -7.44 0.81
CA ALA A 188 -17.99 -6.62 1.96
C ALA A 188 -19.46 -6.83 2.37
N ARG A 189 -20.39 -6.91 1.40
CA ARG A 189 -21.81 -7.21 1.64
C ARG A 189 -21.99 -8.58 2.28
N LYS A 190 -21.34 -9.63 1.75
CA LYS A 190 -21.40 -10.97 2.36
C LYS A 190 -20.88 -10.97 3.79
N PHE A 191 -19.76 -10.30 4.04
CA PHE A 191 -19.22 -10.16 5.38
C PHE A 191 -20.20 -9.43 6.32
N GLN A 192 -20.72 -8.28 5.91
CA GLN A 192 -21.68 -7.50 6.71
C GLN A 192 -22.96 -8.30 7.02
N GLN A 193 -23.47 -9.05 6.04
CA GLN A 193 -24.70 -9.84 6.19
C GLN A 193 -24.52 -11.02 7.16
N HIS A 194 -23.43 -11.77 7.04
CA HIS A 194 -23.25 -13.02 7.80
C HIS A 194 -22.57 -12.81 9.15
N GLN A 195 -21.75 -11.76 9.30
CA GLN A 195 -20.99 -11.49 10.53
C GLN A 195 -21.12 -10.02 10.97
N PRO A 196 -22.33 -9.47 11.18
CA PRO A 196 -22.55 -8.04 11.43
C PRO A 196 -21.84 -7.51 12.69
N LYS A 197 -21.76 -8.31 13.76
CA LYS A 197 -21.03 -7.90 14.98
C LYS A 197 -19.51 -7.81 14.74
N LEU A 198 -18.97 -8.70 13.91
CA LEU A 198 -17.55 -8.65 13.55
C LEU A 198 -17.28 -7.52 12.55
N TRP A 199 -18.24 -7.22 11.66
CA TRP A 199 -18.20 -6.02 10.81
C TRP A 199 -18.05 -4.75 11.64
N ASP A 200 -18.92 -4.54 12.62
CA ASP A 200 -18.87 -3.35 13.48
C ASP A 200 -17.55 -3.25 14.26
N TYR A 201 -17.07 -4.39 14.77
CA TYR A 201 -15.79 -4.46 15.48
C TYR A 201 -14.61 -4.15 14.55
N ALA A 202 -14.54 -4.79 13.38
CA ALA A 202 -13.46 -4.61 12.42
C ALA A 202 -13.44 -3.19 11.84
N LEU A 203 -14.62 -2.60 11.62
CA LEU A 203 -14.76 -1.23 11.17
C LEU A 203 -14.18 -0.26 12.21
N ARG A 204 -14.34 -0.50 13.51
CA ARG A 204 -13.73 0.34 14.57
C ARG A 204 -12.20 0.32 14.57
N LEU A 205 -11.57 -0.78 14.13
CA LEU A 205 -10.10 -0.92 14.10
C LEU A 205 -9.41 0.07 13.16
N ARG A 206 -10.16 0.69 12.24
CA ARG A 206 -9.63 1.77 11.40
C ARG A 206 -9.25 3.02 12.19
N ASP A 207 -9.83 3.24 13.36
CA ASP A 207 -9.40 4.29 14.27
C ASP A 207 -8.16 3.83 15.05
N LYS A 208 -7.04 4.49 14.75
CA LYS A 208 -5.76 4.23 15.42
C LYS A 208 -5.83 4.34 16.94
N ARG A 209 -6.72 5.19 17.49
CA ARG A 209 -6.89 5.37 18.93
C ARG A 209 -7.52 4.13 19.54
N PHE A 210 -8.55 3.58 18.90
CA PHE A 210 -9.16 2.32 19.33
C PHE A 210 -8.21 1.14 19.16
N ALA A 211 -7.49 1.05 18.03
CA ALA A 211 -6.47 0.01 17.85
C ALA A 211 -5.39 0.07 18.94
N ALA A 212 -4.97 1.28 19.34
CA ALA A 212 -4.00 1.47 20.42
C ALA A 212 -4.49 0.95 21.78
N THR A 213 -5.79 1.02 22.09
CA THR A 213 -6.31 0.52 23.38
C THR A 213 -6.21 -1.00 23.49
N LEU A 214 -6.07 -1.71 22.38
CA LEU A 214 -5.89 -3.16 22.38
C LEU A 214 -4.45 -3.56 22.71
N LEU A 215 -3.47 -2.69 22.40
CA LEU A 215 -2.04 -2.97 22.54
C LEU A 215 -1.47 -2.30 23.80
N ASP A 216 -1.94 -2.73 24.96
CA ASP A 216 -1.49 -2.23 26.25
C ASP A 216 -0.09 -2.75 26.61
N VAL A 217 0.92 -1.90 26.44
CA VAL A 217 2.33 -2.18 26.73
C VAL A 217 2.66 -2.23 28.23
N ILE A 218 1.76 -1.76 29.10
CA ILE A 218 1.94 -1.78 30.55
C ILE A 218 1.35 -3.08 31.11
N ALA A 219 0.09 -3.36 30.81
CA ALA A 219 -0.54 -4.59 31.22
C ALA A 219 0.02 -5.82 30.49
N MET A 220 0.65 -5.62 29.32
CA MET A 220 1.19 -6.67 28.45
C MET A 220 0.18 -7.81 28.30
N GLN A 221 -1.04 -7.46 27.89
CA GLN A 221 -2.08 -8.46 27.62
C GLN A 221 -1.88 -9.01 26.21
N PRO A 222 -1.98 -10.33 26.01
CA PRO A 222 -1.98 -10.90 24.68
C PRO A 222 -3.10 -10.29 23.82
N VAL A 223 -2.88 -10.27 22.51
CA VAL A 223 -3.85 -9.84 21.50
C VAL A 223 -3.71 -10.79 20.31
N LEU A 224 -4.80 -11.16 19.66
CA LEU A 224 -4.70 -11.84 18.37
C LEU A 224 -4.48 -10.79 17.28
N HIS A 225 -3.43 -10.96 16.49
CA HIS A 225 -3.11 -10.09 15.37
C HIS A 225 -3.18 -10.88 14.07
N ILE A 226 -3.96 -10.38 13.12
CA ILE A 226 -4.09 -10.93 11.78
C ILE A 226 -3.25 -10.07 10.83
N SER A 227 -2.40 -10.70 10.02
CA SER A 227 -1.56 -9.97 9.07
C SER A 227 -0.95 -10.90 8.03
N GLN A 228 -0.76 -10.38 6.81
CA GLN A 228 -0.05 -11.08 5.72
C GLN A 228 1.37 -11.58 6.06
N ARG A 229 1.97 -11.06 7.14
CA ARG A 229 3.29 -11.49 7.62
C ARG A 229 3.27 -12.82 8.37
N TYR A 230 2.08 -13.30 8.77
CA TYR A 230 1.92 -14.63 9.35
C TYR A 230 1.52 -15.61 8.24
N PRO A 231 2.04 -16.85 8.24
CA PRO A 231 1.81 -17.79 7.16
C PRO A 231 0.33 -18.19 7.07
N ALA A 232 -0.12 -18.55 5.87
CA ALA A 232 -1.48 -19.01 5.64
C ALA A 232 -1.81 -20.30 6.42
N SER A 233 -0.81 -21.13 6.70
CA SER A 233 -0.92 -22.31 7.56
C SER A 233 -1.34 -21.98 9.00
N ARG A 234 -1.09 -20.75 9.47
CA ARG A 234 -1.56 -20.21 10.76
C ARG A 234 -2.78 -19.31 10.60
N LEU A 235 -3.53 -19.44 9.50
CA LEU A 235 -4.67 -18.58 9.16
C LEU A 235 -4.31 -17.09 9.14
N CYS A 236 -3.05 -16.78 8.82
CA CYS A 236 -2.48 -15.43 8.89
C CYS A 236 -2.62 -14.78 10.28
N ALA A 237 -2.63 -15.57 11.36
CA ALA A 237 -2.89 -15.13 12.72
C ALA A 237 -1.74 -15.45 13.69
N ALA A 238 -1.54 -14.57 14.67
CA ALA A 238 -0.62 -14.79 15.77
C ALA A 238 -1.16 -14.23 17.08
N ALA A 239 -0.96 -14.96 18.17
CA ALA A 239 -1.09 -14.42 19.52
C ALA A 239 0.16 -13.57 19.80
N VAL A 240 -0.02 -12.26 19.95
CA VAL A 240 1.09 -11.33 20.13
C VAL A 240 1.04 -10.64 21.49
N LEU A 241 2.21 -10.33 22.03
CA LEU A 241 2.39 -9.55 23.25
C LEU A 241 2.91 -8.15 22.91
N PRO A 242 2.21 -7.06 23.26
CA PRO A 242 2.76 -5.72 23.11
C PRO A 242 3.89 -5.49 24.11
N LEU A 243 5.06 -5.07 23.61
CA LEU A 243 6.27 -4.90 24.43
C LEU A 243 6.57 -3.44 24.74
N THR A 244 6.56 -2.59 23.71
CA THR A 244 6.80 -1.15 23.85
C THR A 244 6.30 -0.41 22.62
N ARG A 245 6.06 0.89 22.77
CA ARG A 245 5.93 1.79 21.60
C ARG A 245 7.27 1.95 20.91
N HIS A 246 7.25 2.13 19.60
CA HIS A 246 8.45 2.38 18.82
C HIS A 246 9.11 3.70 19.27
N PRO A 247 10.44 3.76 19.48
CA PRO A 247 11.11 4.90 20.14
C PRO A 247 11.04 6.21 19.34
N ARG A 248 10.79 6.13 18.03
CA ARG A 248 10.76 7.31 17.12
C ARG A 248 9.44 7.52 16.38
N ILE A 249 8.50 6.57 16.46
CA ILE A 249 7.30 6.56 15.60
C ILE A 249 6.09 6.16 16.43
N ASP A 250 5.38 7.15 16.96
CA ASP A 250 4.28 6.97 17.92
C ASP A 250 3.14 6.08 17.41
N SER A 251 2.95 6.01 16.09
CA SER A 251 1.93 5.17 15.48
C SER A 251 2.32 3.70 15.36
N ARG A 252 3.44 3.27 15.95
CA ARG A 252 3.93 1.88 15.89
C ARG A 252 4.12 1.30 17.29
N VAL A 253 3.62 0.08 17.47
CA VAL A 253 3.84 -0.72 18.67
C VAL A 253 4.63 -1.96 18.28
N ILE A 254 5.68 -2.25 19.03
CA ILE A 254 6.50 -3.44 18.81
C ILE A 254 5.88 -4.58 19.61
N VAL A 255 5.59 -5.68 18.92
CA VAL A 255 4.95 -6.87 19.48
C VAL A 255 5.84 -8.10 19.28
N PHE A 256 5.72 -9.06 20.19
CA PHE A 256 6.34 -10.38 20.10
C PHE A 256 5.28 -11.44 19.80
N ASP A 257 5.52 -12.32 18.82
CA ASP A 257 4.65 -13.47 18.56
C ASP A 257 4.95 -14.60 19.57
N LEU A 258 3.95 -14.92 20.38
CA LEU A 258 4.03 -15.85 21.51
C LEU A 258 4.11 -17.33 21.09
N GLU A 259 4.01 -17.65 19.80
CA GLU A 259 4.44 -18.97 19.31
C GLU A 259 5.96 -19.14 19.46
N GLY A 260 6.71 -18.04 19.35
CA GLY A 260 8.15 -17.98 19.55
C GLY A 260 8.60 -18.43 20.94
N ASP A 261 9.90 -18.71 21.04
CA ASP A 261 10.56 -19.02 22.31
C ASP A 261 10.91 -17.72 23.07
N PRO A 262 10.30 -17.47 24.26
CA PRO A 262 10.63 -16.31 25.08
C PRO A 262 12.10 -16.27 25.53
N ASP A 263 12.76 -17.42 25.68
CA ASP A 263 14.15 -17.49 26.16
C ASP A 263 15.11 -16.79 25.20
N VAL A 264 14.83 -16.86 23.90
CA VAL A 264 15.65 -16.18 22.90
C VAL A 264 15.60 -14.66 23.10
N LEU A 265 14.42 -14.10 23.36
CA LEU A 265 14.25 -12.66 23.59
C LEU A 265 14.87 -12.22 24.93
N LEU A 266 14.77 -13.05 25.97
CA LEU A 266 15.30 -12.75 27.30
C LEU A 266 16.82 -12.85 27.35
N ARG A 267 17.43 -13.82 26.67
CA ARG A 267 18.88 -14.09 26.71
C ARG A 267 19.71 -13.14 25.84
N LEU A 268 19.25 -12.84 24.63
CA LEU A 268 20.04 -12.06 23.66
C LEU A 268 20.17 -10.59 24.06
N SER A 269 21.27 -9.97 23.66
CA SER A 269 21.50 -8.52 23.75
C SER A 269 20.67 -7.76 22.70
N PRO A 270 20.44 -6.44 22.87
CA PRO A 270 19.83 -5.60 21.84
C PRO A 270 20.53 -5.70 20.47
N GLU A 271 21.85 -5.75 20.45
CA GLU A 271 22.66 -5.81 19.24
C GLU A 271 22.45 -7.15 18.51
N GLU A 272 22.52 -8.27 19.23
CA GLU A 272 22.26 -9.60 18.68
C GLU A 272 20.83 -9.74 18.13
N ILE A 273 19.85 -9.16 18.82
CA ILE A 273 18.45 -9.13 18.35
C ILE A 273 18.36 -8.30 17.06
N ALA A 274 18.98 -7.13 17.02
CA ALA A 274 18.97 -6.26 15.84
C ALA A 274 19.59 -6.99 14.63
N ASP A 275 20.76 -7.58 14.79
CA ASP A 275 21.44 -8.33 13.72
C ASP A 275 20.54 -9.42 13.14
N ARG A 276 19.91 -10.25 13.99
CA ARG A 276 19.00 -11.32 13.54
C ARG A 276 17.70 -10.81 12.93
N LEU A 277 17.15 -9.70 13.46
CA LEU A 277 15.88 -9.13 12.97
C LEU A 277 16.03 -8.61 11.53
N TYR A 278 17.24 -8.18 11.18
CA TYR A 278 17.50 -7.43 9.96
C TYR A 278 18.31 -8.18 8.90
N SER A 279 19.03 -9.25 9.27
CA SER A 279 19.61 -10.19 8.32
C SER A 279 18.52 -10.92 7.52
N ARG A 280 18.74 -11.16 6.22
CA ARG A 280 17.82 -11.97 5.43
C ARG A 280 17.80 -13.38 6.00
N ALA A 281 16.68 -14.09 5.88
CA ALA A 281 16.54 -15.42 6.45
C ALA A 281 17.62 -16.40 5.93
N ALA A 282 18.04 -16.26 4.67
CA ALA A 282 19.10 -17.05 4.05
C ALA A 282 20.51 -16.72 4.58
N ASP A 283 20.70 -15.56 5.19
CA ASP A 283 21.99 -15.08 5.71
C ASP A 283 22.13 -15.36 7.22
N LEU A 284 21.12 -15.97 7.85
CA LEU A 284 21.18 -16.35 9.27
C LEU A 284 22.04 -17.62 9.45
N PRO A 285 22.78 -17.74 10.56
CA PRO A 285 23.52 -18.96 10.87
C PRO A 285 22.62 -20.20 10.90
N GLU A 286 23.20 -21.37 10.56
CA GLU A 286 22.45 -22.63 10.55
C GLU A 286 21.82 -22.92 11.93
N GLY A 287 20.53 -23.26 11.92
CA GLY A 287 19.74 -23.49 13.14
C GLY A 287 19.18 -22.22 13.80
N GLU A 288 19.63 -21.03 13.41
CA GLU A 288 19.07 -19.77 13.90
C GLU A 288 17.83 -19.34 13.12
N ARG A 289 16.90 -18.69 13.81
CA ARG A 289 15.69 -18.12 13.24
C ARG A 289 15.60 -16.65 13.61
N ARG A 290 14.95 -15.88 12.73
CA ARG A 290 14.63 -14.48 13.01
C ARG A 290 13.81 -14.39 14.30
N ILE A 291 14.15 -13.42 15.14
CA ILE A 291 13.40 -13.17 16.38
C ILE A 291 11.97 -12.77 15.98
N PRO A 292 10.93 -13.42 16.53
CA PRO A 292 9.55 -13.25 16.08
C PRO A 292 8.93 -11.96 16.64
N MET A 293 9.58 -10.84 16.35
CA MET A 293 9.15 -9.49 16.68
C MET A 293 8.68 -8.76 15.43
N LYS A 294 7.69 -7.88 15.61
CA LYS A 294 7.08 -7.13 14.52
C LYS A 294 6.56 -5.79 14.99
N GLU A 295 6.56 -4.81 14.10
CA GLU A 295 5.82 -3.56 14.29
C GLU A 295 4.36 -3.72 13.85
N VAL A 296 3.43 -3.33 14.73
CA VAL A 296 2.02 -3.10 14.41
C VAL A 296 1.83 -1.61 14.16
N HIS A 297 1.39 -1.26 12.95
CA HIS A 297 1.20 0.12 12.50
C HIS A 297 -0.24 0.54 12.77
N LEU A 298 -0.47 1.35 13.80
CA LEU A 298 -1.79 1.76 14.25
C LEU A 298 -2.56 2.58 13.20
N ASN A 299 -1.85 3.30 12.34
CA ASN A 299 -2.43 4.10 11.24
C ASN A 299 -2.66 3.31 9.94
N LYS A 300 -2.48 1.98 9.96
CA LYS A 300 -2.71 1.08 8.82
C LYS A 300 -3.84 0.08 9.11
N SER A 301 -4.84 0.50 9.89
CA SER A 301 -6.03 -0.29 10.27
C SER A 301 -5.69 -1.74 10.67
N PRO A 302 -4.83 -1.96 11.68
CA PRO A 302 -4.35 -3.30 12.00
C PRO A 302 -5.49 -4.19 12.49
N ALA A 303 -5.56 -5.40 11.92
CA ALA A 303 -6.57 -6.40 12.26
C ALA A 303 -6.25 -7.06 13.62
N LEU A 304 -6.71 -6.43 14.71
CA LEU A 304 -6.45 -6.83 16.09
C LEU A 304 -7.72 -7.31 16.78
N VAL A 305 -7.63 -8.41 17.52
CA VAL A 305 -8.74 -8.95 18.32
C VAL A 305 -8.31 -9.08 19.77
N ALA A 306 -9.05 -8.41 20.66
CA ALA A 306 -8.84 -8.51 22.09
C ALA A 306 -8.89 -9.99 22.53
N TRP A 307 -7.94 -10.41 23.37
CA TRP A 307 -7.79 -11.82 23.75
C TRP A 307 -9.07 -12.41 24.37
N GLN A 308 -9.75 -11.64 25.20
CA GLN A 308 -11.00 -12.03 25.85
C GLN A 308 -12.19 -12.22 24.89
N HIS A 309 -12.09 -11.79 23.63
CA HIS A 309 -13.12 -12.03 22.62
C HIS A 309 -12.98 -13.39 21.92
N LEU A 310 -11.86 -14.08 22.11
CA LEU A 310 -11.62 -15.41 21.54
C LEU A 310 -12.38 -16.48 22.33
N ARG A 311 -13.05 -17.37 21.61
CA ARG A 311 -13.79 -18.51 22.18
C ARG A 311 -12.94 -19.78 22.08
N ALA A 312 -13.31 -20.83 22.82
CA ALA A 312 -12.65 -22.14 22.75
C ALA A 312 -12.50 -22.66 21.30
N ALA A 313 -13.59 -22.63 20.52
CA ALA A 313 -13.56 -23.03 19.12
C ALA A 313 -12.66 -22.16 18.22
N ASP A 314 -12.36 -20.91 18.63
CA ASP A 314 -11.42 -20.06 17.90
C ASP A 314 -9.98 -20.51 18.18
N PHE A 315 -9.64 -20.85 19.43
CA PHE A 315 -8.33 -21.41 19.79
C PHE A 315 -8.05 -22.74 19.10
N GLU A 316 -9.04 -23.64 19.08
CA GLU A 316 -8.96 -24.93 18.37
C GLU A 316 -8.69 -24.73 16.88
N ARG A 317 -9.45 -23.83 16.22
CA ARG A 317 -9.26 -23.53 14.80
C ARG A 317 -7.89 -22.92 14.50
N LEU A 318 -7.41 -22.04 15.38
CA LEU A 318 -6.12 -21.38 15.25
C LEU A 318 -4.93 -22.30 15.58
N GLY A 319 -5.18 -23.47 16.19
CA GLY A 319 -4.12 -24.33 16.72
C GLY A 319 -3.34 -23.69 17.87
N VAL A 320 -3.99 -22.83 18.66
CA VAL A 320 -3.35 -22.06 19.74
C VAL A 320 -3.73 -22.64 21.09
N ASP A 321 -2.73 -23.11 21.85
CA ASP A 321 -2.90 -23.44 23.26
C ASP A 321 -2.98 -22.15 24.09
N ARG A 322 -4.19 -21.88 24.60
CA ARG A 322 -4.50 -20.69 25.37
C ARG A 322 -3.64 -20.58 26.63
N ASP A 323 -3.49 -21.67 27.38
CA ASP A 323 -2.84 -21.64 28.68
C ASP A 323 -1.32 -21.54 28.52
N ALA A 324 -0.76 -22.21 27.51
CA ALA A 324 0.64 -22.05 27.15
C ALA A 324 0.97 -20.60 26.74
N VAL A 325 0.12 -19.96 25.94
CA VAL A 325 0.30 -18.56 25.54
C VAL A 325 0.23 -17.62 26.75
N LEU A 326 -0.74 -17.83 27.65
CA LEU A 326 -0.88 -17.03 28.87
C LEU A 326 0.31 -17.21 29.82
N ALA A 327 0.84 -18.43 29.95
CA ALA A 327 2.03 -18.70 30.74
C ALA A 327 3.27 -17.98 30.18
N LYS A 328 3.49 -18.04 28.86
CA LYS A 328 4.57 -17.28 28.19
C LYS A 328 4.42 -15.78 28.39
N ALA A 329 3.20 -15.25 28.26
CA ALA A 329 2.92 -13.84 28.47
C ALA A 329 3.17 -13.40 29.91
N ALA A 330 2.76 -14.20 30.90
CA ALA A 330 3.02 -13.92 32.31
C ALA A 330 4.52 -13.86 32.61
N ARG A 331 5.29 -14.84 32.11
CA ARG A 331 6.76 -14.86 32.25
C ARG A 331 7.42 -13.62 31.65
N LEU A 332 7.03 -13.21 30.45
CA LEU A 332 7.58 -12.00 29.82
C LEU A 332 7.18 -10.72 30.56
N ARG A 333 5.97 -10.69 31.15
CA ARG A 333 5.47 -9.55 31.92
C ARG A 333 6.26 -9.31 33.21
N GLU A 334 6.78 -10.35 33.84
CA GLU A 334 7.64 -10.23 35.03
C GLU A 334 8.90 -9.39 34.75
N MET A 335 9.36 -9.36 33.49
CA MET A 335 10.53 -8.60 33.02
C MET A 335 10.11 -7.39 32.16
N GLY A 336 8.87 -6.92 32.29
CA GLY A 336 8.27 -5.95 31.37
C GLY A 336 9.08 -4.67 31.17
N PRO A 337 9.46 -3.93 32.23
CA PRO A 337 10.24 -2.70 32.11
C PRO A 337 11.60 -2.89 31.44
N GLU A 338 12.35 -3.91 31.85
CA GLU A 338 13.67 -4.26 31.31
C GLU A 338 13.56 -4.69 29.86
N LEU A 339 12.54 -5.49 29.53
CA LEU A 339 12.29 -5.95 28.18
C LEU A 339 11.87 -4.79 27.26
N ALA A 340 11.01 -3.89 27.74
CA ALA A 340 10.61 -2.71 26.98
C ALA A 340 11.81 -1.81 26.65
N GLU A 341 12.76 -1.64 27.59
CA GLU A 341 13.99 -0.88 27.35
C GLU A 341 14.93 -1.59 26.38
N LYS A 342 15.15 -2.89 26.56
CA LYS A 342 15.92 -3.72 25.60
C LYS A 342 15.38 -3.56 24.19
N VAL A 343 14.06 -3.65 24.02
CA VAL A 343 13.39 -3.54 22.72
C VAL A 343 13.47 -2.12 22.16
N ARG A 344 13.40 -1.07 23.00
CA ARG A 344 13.63 0.31 22.55
C ARG A 344 15.05 0.50 22.00
N GLN A 345 16.05 -0.14 22.58
CA GLN A 345 17.43 -0.08 22.08
C GLN A 345 17.57 -0.75 20.70
N VAL A 346 16.95 -1.91 20.50
CA VAL A 346 16.90 -2.62 19.19
C VAL A 346 16.35 -1.75 18.05
N TYR A 347 15.28 -1.00 18.33
CA TYR A 347 14.60 -0.14 17.34
C TYR A 347 15.08 1.32 17.38
N GLY A 348 15.94 1.65 18.34
CA GLY A 348 16.48 2.98 18.58
C GLY A 348 17.81 3.21 17.87
N SER A 349 18.51 2.15 17.47
CA SER A 349 19.78 2.21 16.74
C SER A 349 19.60 3.00 15.44
N GLU A 350 20.43 4.03 15.22
CA GLU A 350 20.47 4.74 13.93
C GLU A 350 20.96 3.78 12.85
N ARG A 351 20.03 3.35 12.02
CA ARG A 351 20.38 2.79 10.72
C ARG A 351 20.77 3.95 9.83
N ALA A 352 21.86 3.80 9.08
CA ALA A 352 22.04 4.58 7.87
C ALA A 352 20.74 4.44 7.08
N PRO A 353 20.05 5.55 6.74
CA PRO A 353 18.91 5.47 5.84
C PRO A 353 19.36 4.68 4.61
N ALA A 354 18.49 3.81 4.07
CA ALA A 354 18.70 3.32 2.71
C ALA A 354 19.03 4.56 1.87
N ALA A 355 20.17 4.55 1.17
CA ALA A 355 20.75 5.74 0.54
C ALA A 355 19.62 6.54 -0.08
N ALA A 356 19.38 7.76 0.43
CA ALA A 356 18.26 8.57 0.00
C ALA A 356 18.34 8.64 -1.53
N THR A 357 17.30 8.13 -2.21
CA THR A 357 17.17 8.38 -3.63
C THR A 357 17.00 9.88 -3.74
N ASN A 358 18.03 10.59 -4.19
CA ASN A 358 18.04 12.04 -4.40
C ASN A 358 17.10 12.40 -5.57
N ASP A 359 15.83 12.04 -5.46
CA ASP A 359 14.82 12.21 -6.48
C ASP A 359 13.54 12.77 -5.90
N ALA A 360 13.07 13.86 -6.49
CA ALA A 360 11.92 14.61 -5.98
C ALA A 360 10.63 13.76 -5.99
N ASP A 361 10.43 12.91 -7.00
CA ASP A 361 9.26 12.01 -7.07
C ASP A 361 9.24 10.96 -5.94
N ALA A 362 10.42 10.56 -5.45
CA ALA A 362 10.59 9.54 -4.40
C ALA A 362 10.73 10.13 -2.98
N SER A 363 10.66 11.45 -2.84
CA SER A 363 11.02 12.19 -1.62
C SER A 363 9.87 12.48 -0.64
N LEU A 364 8.68 11.88 -0.88
CA LEU A 364 7.48 12.07 -0.04
C LEU A 364 7.75 11.85 1.46
N TYR A 365 8.58 10.85 1.77
CA TYR A 365 8.86 10.42 3.14
C TYR A 365 10.14 11.03 3.73
N ASP A 366 10.80 11.95 3.02
CA ASP A 366 12.04 12.60 3.48
C ASP A 366 11.77 13.74 4.49
N GLY A 367 10.50 14.06 4.75
CA GLY A 367 10.09 15.04 5.74
C GLY A 367 8.79 15.75 5.35
N PHE A 368 8.05 16.22 6.35
CA PHE A 368 6.83 17.00 6.11
C PHE A 368 7.14 18.38 5.53
N LEU A 369 6.26 18.85 4.66
CA LEU A 369 6.33 20.21 4.11
C LEU A 369 6.09 21.25 5.19
N ALA A 370 6.84 22.36 5.13
CA ALA A 370 6.62 23.51 6.00
C ALA A 370 5.30 24.22 5.65
N GLU A 371 4.65 24.80 6.65
CA GLU A 371 3.35 25.49 6.49
C GLU A 371 3.38 26.64 5.46
N GLY A 372 4.53 27.29 5.27
CA GLY A 372 4.72 28.32 4.24
C GLY A 372 4.53 27.77 2.82
N ASP A 373 5.19 26.66 2.51
CA ASP A 373 5.10 26.01 1.19
C ASP A 373 3.74 25.33 0.98
N LYS A 374 3.15 24.73 2.03
CA LYS A 374 1.81 24.12 1.95
C LYS A 374 0.74 25.08 1.43
N ARG A 375 0.82 26.37 1.78
CA ARG A 375 -0.12 27.41 1.32
C ARG A 375 -0.01 27.68 -0.18
N LEU A 376 1.16 27.45 -0.78
CA LEU A 376 1.39 27.65 -2.21
C LEU A 376 0.84 26.49 -3.05
N LEU A 377 0.69 25.30 -2.46
CA LEU A 377 0.18 24.12 -3.16
C LEU A 377 -1.18 24.39 -3.81
N ALA A 378 -2.11 25.04 -3.09
CA ALA A 378 -3.41 25.41 -3.63
C ALA A 378 -3.30 26.39 -4.81
N GLN A 379 -2.38 27.34 -4.71
CA GLN A 379 -2.15 28.30 -5.78
C GLN A 379 -1.64 27.62 -7.06
N VAL A 380 -0.72 26.66 -6.95
CA VAL A 380 -0.27 25.85 -8.09
C VAL A 380 -1.46 25.20 -8.81
N ARG A 381 -2.38 24.58 -8.06
CA ARG A 381 -3.52 23.87 -8.65
C ARG A 381 -4.57 24.77 -9.30
N THR A 382 -4.66 26.03 -8.88
CA THR A 382 -5.63 27.00 -9.40
C THR A 382 -5.05 27.93 -10.47
N SER A 383 -3.73 27.96 -10.63
CA SER A 383 -3.05 28.80 -11.63
C SER A 383 -3.15 28.18 -13.03
N ALA A 384 -3.20 29.04 -14.05
CA ALA A 384 -3.15 28.58 -15.43
C ALA A 384 -1.78 27.93 -15.73
N PRO A 385 -1.71 26.89 -16.58
CA PRO A 385 -0.44 26.19 -16.88
C PRO A 385 0.71 27.10 -17.30
N ALA A 386 0.42 28.15 -18.09
CA ALA A 386 1.41 29.11 -18.56
C ALA A 386 2.01 29.99 -17.44
N GLU A 387 1.35 30.11 -16.29
CA GLU A 387 1.79 30.95 -15.16
C GLU A 387 2.58 30.16 -14.11
N LEU A 388 2.55 28.83 -14.19
CA LEU A 388 3.12 27.95 -13.16
C LEU A 388 4.61 28.17 -12.93
N GLY A 389 5.39 28.42 -13.99
CA GLY A 389 6.85 28.64 -13.87
C GLY A 389 7.20 29.83 -12.97
N ALA A 390 6.35 30.86 -12.91
CA ALA A 390 6.58 32.03 -12.05
C ALA A 390 6.49 31.71 -10.54
N LEU A 391 5.88 30.58 -10.17
CA LEU A 391 5.74 30.16 -8.77
C LEU A 391 7.01 29.50 -8.22
N GLU A 392 7.95 29.08 -9.06
CA GLU A 392 9.15 28.34 -8.67
C GLU A 392 9.95 29.06 -7.57
N SER A 393 10.24 30.35 -7.80
CA SER A 393 11.01 31.21 -6.88
C SER A 393 10.37 31.43 -5.50
N ARG A 394 9.12 31.00 -5.30
CA ARG A 394 8.38 31.17 -4.05
C ARG A 394 8.51 29.98 -3.12
N PHE A 395 8.84 28.81 -3.64
CA PHE A 395 9.07 27.62 -2.83
C PHE A 395 10.40 27.69 -2.10
N ARG A 396 10.41 27.22 -0.84
CA ARG A 396 11.64 27.07 -0.05
C ARG A 396 12.16 25.64 -0.06
N ASP A 397 11.24 24.67 -0.06
CA ASP A 397 11.58 23.26 -0.17
C ASP A 397 12.09 22.91 -1.58
N PRO A 398 13.34 22.45 -1.74
CA PRO A 398 13.91 22.14 -3.06
C PRO A 398 13.16 21.01 -3.77
N ARG A 399 12.47 20.13 -3.03
CA ARG A 399 11.65 19.07 -3.62
C ARG A 399 10.49 19.65 -4.42
N LEU A 400 9.85 20.71 -3.92
CA LEU A 400 8.71 21.34 -4.58
C LEU A 400 9.12 22.15 -5.82
N ILE A 401 10.34 22.72 -5.82
CA ILE A 401 10.91 23.39 -6.98
C ILE A 401 11.07 22.40 -8.14
N GLU A 402 11.74 21.27 -7.89
CA GLU A 402 11.93 20.22 -8.89
C GLU A 402 10.60 19.58 -9.30
N LEU A 403 9.69 19.30 -8.35
CA LEU A 403 8.35 18.78 -8.66
C LEU A 403 7.54 19.73 -9.54
N LEU A 404 7.65 21.06 -9.35
CA LEU A 404 6.89 22.03 -10.14
C LEU A 404 7.34 22.00 -11.61
N PHE A 405 8.64 21.93 -11.84
CA PHE A 405 9.20 21.76 -13.17
C PHE A 405 8.69 20.48 -13.83
N ARG A 406 8.79 19.33 -13.15
CA ARG A 406 8.33 18.04 -13.69
C ARG A 406 6.81 17.99 -13.88
N TYR A 407 6.05 18.60 -12.98
CA TYR A 407 4.59 18.71 -13.08
C TYR A 407 4.17 19.45 -14.34
N ARG A 408 4.83 20.58 -14.67
CA ARG A 408 4.62 21.29 -15.93
C ARG A 408 5.02 20.44 -17.14
N ALA A 409 6.23 19.87 -17.11
CA ALA A 409 6.77 19.11 -18.23
C ALA A 409 5.91 17.89 -18.59
N ARG A 410 5.38 17.17 -17.59
CA ARG A 410 4.56 15.97 -17.78
C ARG A 410 3.14 16.28 -18.25
N ASN A 411 2.53 17.36 -17.76
CA ASN A 411 1.11 17.64 -18.01
C ASN A 411 0.87 18.63 -19.14
N TRP A 412 1.78 19.58 -19.35
CA TRP A 412 1.67 20.62 -20.37
C TRP A 412 3.05 20.94 -20.99
N PRO A 413 3.70 19.98 -21.67
CA PRO A 413 5.03 20.16 -22.25
C PRO A 413 5.13 21.34 -23.23
N GLN A 414 4.01 21.70 -23.88
CA GLN A 414 3.92 22.87 -24.77
C GLN A 414 4.14 24.21 -24.06
N THR A 415 4.11 24.25 -22.71
CA THR A 415 4.37 25.46 -21.91
C THR A 415 5.83 25.64 -21.57
N LEU A 416 6.70 24.69 -21.94
CA LEU A 416 8.13 24.76 -21.67
C LEU A 416 8.84 25.65 -22.68
N SER A 417 9.73 26.51 -22.20
CA SER A 417 10.70 27.20 -23.05
C SER A 417 11.68 26.21 -23.70
N PHE A 418 12.47 26.66 -24.68
CA PHE A 418 13.50 25.82 -25.28
C PHE A 418 14.52 25.30 -24.26
N GLU A 419 14.98 26.15 -23.34
CA GLU A 419 15.92 25.76 -22.27
C GLU A 419 15.29 24.75 -21.31
N GLU A 420 14.00 24.90 -21.02
CA GLU A 420 13.25 23.97 -20.18
C GLU A 420 13.03 22.62 -20.85
N GLN A 421 12.81 22.59 -22.18
CA GLN A 421 12.74 21.36 -22.96
C GLN A 421 14.08 20.62 -22.97
N GLU A 422 15.21 21.33 -23.12
CA GLU A 422 16.54 20.73 -23.01
C GLU A 422 16.81 20.15 -21.61
N ARG A 423 16.43 20.88 -20.55
CA ARG A 423 16.48 20.36 -19.17
C ARG A 423 15.62 19.11 -19.00
N TRP A 424 14.42 19.10 -19.58
CA TRP A 424 13.51 17.96 -19.53
C TRP A 424 14.10 16.73 -20.23
N ASN A 425 14.63 16.90 -21.44
CA ASN A 425 15.28 15.83 -22.18
C ASN A 425 16.53 15.30 -21.46
N ALA A 426 17.32 16.17 -20.82
CA ALA A 426 18.44 15.73 -19.98
C ALA A 426 17.97 14.83 -18.82
N TYR A 427 16.89 15.21 -18.14
CA TYR A 427 16.27 14.37 -17.11
C TYR A 427 15.72 13.06 -17.68
N ARG A 428 15.01 13.09 -18.81
CA ARG A 428 14.49 11.89 -19.49
C ARG A 428 15.61 10.91 -19.83
N ARG A 429 16.76 11.38 -20.36
CA ARG A 429 17.92 10.53 -20.62
C ARG A 429 18.43 9.85 -19.35
N GLN A 430 18.59 10.60 -18.26
CA GLN A 430 19.00 10.02 -16.97
C GLN A 430 17.99 8.99 -16.45
N ARG A 431 16.69 9.27 -16.59
CA ARG A 431 15.62 8.38 -16.09
C ARG A 431 15.46 7.12 -16.94
N LEU A 432 15.55 7.23 -18.26
CA LEU A 432 15.25 6.16 -19.20
C LEU A 432 16.48 5.33 -19.59
N LEU A 433 17.69 5.90 -19.56
CA LEU A 433 18.89 5.22 -20.04
C LEU A 433 19.84 4.78 -18.91
N GLU A 434 19.84 5.46 -17.77
CA GLU A 434 20.81 5.23 -16.70
C GLU A 434 20.17 4.54 -15.48
N ASP A 435 20.86 3.54 -14.91
CA ASP A 435 20.41 2.86 -13.69
C ASP A 435 20.75 3.69 -12.44
N ARG A 436 20.09 4.84 -12.31
CA ARG A 436 20.20 5.76 -11.15
C ARG A 436 19.08 5.57 -10.12
N GLY A 437 18.17 4.64 -10.36
CA GLY A 437 16.99 4.42 -9.55
C GLY A 437 15.89 5.49 -9.67
N LEU A 438 15.85 6.23 -10.78
CA LEU A 438 14.78 7.19 -11.10
C LEU A 438 13.55 6.53 -11.77
N GLY A 439 13.77 5.37 -12.40
CA GLY A 439 12.74 4.47 -12.93
C GLY A 439 12.82 3.09 -12.27
N GLU A 440 11.87 2.22 -12.60
CA GLU A 440 11.94 0.80 -12.21
C GLU A 440 12.91 0.02 -13.11
N VAL A 441 13.00 0.42 -14.38
CA VAL A 441 13.83 -0.21 -15.42
C VAL A 441 14.42 0.85 -16.35
N THR A 442 15.59 0.58 -16.91
CA THR A 442 16.13 1.32 -18.07
C THR A 442 15.53 0.80 -19.37
N LEU A 443 15.69 1.52 -20.49
CA LEU A 443 15.30 1.08 -21.83
C LEU A 443 15.95 -0.25 -22.22
N GLU A 444 17.21 -0.47 -21.83
CA GLU A 444 17.91 -1.75 -22.07
C GLU A 444 17.22 -2.90 -21.33
N GLN A 445 16.99 -2.73 -20.02
CA GLN A 445 16.32 -3.73 -19.18
C GLN A 445 14.88 -3.98 -19.63
N TYR A 446 14.16 -2.92 -19.98
CA TYR A 446 12.80 -2.97 -20.52
C TYR A 446 12.72 -3.82 -21.79
N ASN A 447 13.62 -3.58 -22.75
CA ASN A 447 13.69 -4.36 -23.98
C ASN A 447 14.06 -5.83 -23.72
N ALA A 448 14.97 -6.10 -22.78
CA ALA A 448 15.31 -7.46 -22.38
C ALA A 448 14.11 -8.20 -21.77
N GLN A 449 13.35 -7.55 -20.89
CA GLN A 449 12.13 -8.11 -20.31
C GLN A 449 11.07 -8.43 -21.36
N ILE A 450 10.90 -7.56 -22.37
CA ILE A 450 9.99 -7.83 -23.50
C ILE A 450 10.43 -9.08 -24.26
N VAL A 451 11.73 -9.23 -24.56
CA VAL A 451 12.26 -10.41 -25.25
C VAL A 451 12.01 -11.68 -24.44
N ASP A 452 12.24 -11.65 -23.14
CA ASP A 452 12.02 -12.81 -22.27
C ASP A 452 10.54 -13.18 -22.18
N LEU A 453 9.64 -12.19 -22.06
CA LEU A 453 8.19 -12.42 -22.07
C LEU A 453 7.70 -12.97 -23.40
N ARG A 454 8.26 -12.53 -24.55
CA ARG A 454 7.92 -13.11 -25.85
C ARG A 454 8.29 -14.59 -25.92
N ARG A 455 9.45 -14.98 -25.37
CA ARG A 455 9.89 -16.37 -25.29
C ARG A 455 9.05 -17.22 -24.33
N ALA A 456 8.57 -16.62 -23.24
CA ALA A 456 7.72 -17.30 -22.27
C ALA A 456 6.29 -17.54 -22.78
N HIS A 457 5.84 -16.75 -23.75
CA HIS A 457 4.47 -16.77 -24.28
C HIS A 457 4.42 -16.79 -25.82
N PRO A 458 5.13 -17.71 -26.50
CA PRO A 458 5.32 -17.65 -27.96
C PRO A 458 4.00 -17.78 -28.74
N ASP A 459 3.06 -18.56 -28.23
CA ASP A 459 1.80 -18.88 -28.90
C ASP A 459 0.58 -18.07 -28.39
N ASP A 460 0.78 -17.15 -27.44
CA ASP A 460 -0.28 -16.30 -26.89
C ASP A 460 -0.38 -15.00 -27.69
N ALA A 461 -1.24 -15.00 -28.72
CA ALA A 461 -1.39 -13.86 -29.63
C ALA A 461 -1.76 -12.55 -28.92
N THR A 462 -2.56 -12.61 -27.84
CA THR A 462 -2.95 -11.43 -27.07
C THR A 462 -1.74 -10.84 -26.36
N LYS A 463 -0.94 -11.66 -25.68
CA LYS A 463 0.29 -11.19 -25.02
C LYS A 463 1.33 -10.70 -26.03
N GLN A 464 1.49 -11.36 -27.17
CA GLN A 464 2.38 -10.90 -28.22
C GLN A 464 1.99 -9.49 -28.71
N ALA A 465 0.69 -9.24 -28.93
CA ALA A 465 0.20 -7.92 -29.33
C ALA A 465 0.45 -6.83 -28.27
N LEU A 466 0.32 -7.15 -26.99
CA LEU A 466 0.69 -6.24 -25.90
C LEU A 466 2.19 -5.92 -25.93
N LEU A 467 3.03 -6.94 -26.12
CA LEU A 467 4.50 -6.80 -26.20
C LEU A 467 4.96 -6.02 -27.45
N ASP A 468 4.22 -6.09 -28.56
CA ASP A 468 4.46 -5.25 -29.73
C ASP A 468 4.18 -3.77 -29.45
N GLN A 469 3.07 -3.48 -28.76
CA GLN A 469 2.75 -2.11 -28.33
C GLN A 469 3.80 -1.57 -27.35
N LEU A 470 4.23 -2.38 -26.40
CA LEU A 470 5.29 -2.00 -25.47
C LEU A 470 6.62 -1.71 -26.19
N ALA A 471 7.02 -2.56 -27.14
CA ALA A 471 8.23 -2.32 -27.93
C ALA A 471 8.13 -1.01 -28.74
N ALA A 472 6.98 -0.75 -29.36
CA ALA A 472 6.74 0.49 -30.10
C ALA A 472 6.82 1.73 -29.19
N TRP A 473 6.32 1.65 -27.95
CA TRP A 473 6.43 2.73 -26.96
C TRP A 473 7.89 3.04 -26.63
N GLY A 474 8.68 2.01 -26.32
CA GLY A 474 10.11 2.18 -26.02
C GLY A 474 10.90 2.78 -27.18
N LEU A 475 10.59 2.38 -28.42
CA LEU A 475 11.20 2.94 -29.63
C LEU A 475 10.84 4.41 -29.84
N ASP A 476 9.59 4.80 -29.59
CA ASP A 476 9.16 6.20 -29.72
C ASP A 476 9.80 7.10 -28.66
N LEU A 477 9.90 6.63 -27.41
CA LEU A 477 10.64 7.32 -26.37
C LEU A 477 12.11 7.51 -26.77
N GLN A 478 12.77 6.45 -27.23
CA GLN A 478 14.16 6.54 -27.68
C GLN A 478 14.36 7.52 -28.84
N ARG A 479 13.39 7.60 -29.76
CA ARG A 479 13.41 8.52 -30.91
C ARG A 479 13.25 9.99 -30.50
N THR A 480 12.53 10.26 -29.42
CA THR A 480 12.20 11.61 -28.94
C THR A 480 13.15 12.12 -27.86
N LEU A 481 14.19 11.35 -27.51
CA LEU A 481 15.18 11.67 -26.49
C LEU A 481 16.24 12.69 -26.92
#